data_AF-A0A8I0AQA4-F1
#
_entry.id   AF-A0A8I0AQA4-F1
#
_cell.length_a   1.000
_cell.length_b   1.000
_cell.length_c   1.000
_cell.angle_alpha   90.00
_cell.angle_beta   90.00
_cell.angle_gamma   90.00
#
_symmetry.space_group_name_H-M   'P 1'
#
loop_
_entity.id
_entity.type
_entity.pdbx_description
1 polymer ?
#
loop_
_entity_poly.entity_id
_entity_poly.type
_entity_poly.pdbx_seq_one_letter_code
_entity_poly.pdbx_strand_id
1 'polypeptide(L)' 'MKPLKNKVSITLDEDIIKQIKELAENDDRSFSQYINMVLKNHINDTLQK' A
#
# COMPACT_ATOMS: atom_id res chain seq x y z
N MET A 1 20.50 -5.67 10.87
CA MET A 1 20.04 -5.83 9.48
C MET A 1 18.52 -5.94 9.55
N LYS A 2 17.79 -4.86 9.26
CA LYS A 2 16.31 -4.89 9.29
C LYS A 2 15.83 -5.76 8.12
N PRO A 3 14.80 -6.61 8.29
CA PRO A 3 14.38 -7.51 7.23
C PRO A 3 14.03 -6.68 5.99
N LEU A 4 14.64 -7.05 4.87
CA LEU A 4 14.28 -6.55 3.55
C LEU A 4 12.78 -6.84 3.37
N LYS A 5 12.00 -5.83 2.97
CA LYS A 5 10.54 -5.93 2.81
C LYS A 5 10.19 -7.26 2.13
N ASN A 6 9.32 -8.07 2.74
CA ASN A 6 8.90 -9.32 2.14
C ASN A 6 7.96 -9.04 0.96
N LYS A 7 8.25 -9.63 -0.20
CA LYS A 7 7.33 -9.57 -1.35
C LYS A 7 6.15 -10.47 -1.05
N VAL A 8 4.95 -9.91 -1.11
CA VAL A 8 3.68 -10.65 -1.01
C VAL A 8 2.95 -10.58 -2.35
N SER A 9 2.25 -11.64 -2.70
CA SER A 9 1.34 -11.67 -3.86
C SER A 9 -0.07 -11.59 -3.33
N ILE A 10 -0.82 -10.59 -3.79
CA ILE A 10 -2.23 -10.39 -3.44
C ILE A 10 -3.04 -10.21 -4.72
N THR A 11 -4.28 -10.66 -4.70
CA THR A 11 -5.24 -10.40 -5.77
C THR A 11 -6.05 -9.17 -5.38
N LEU A 12 -6.16 -8.23 -6.31
CA LEU A 12 -6.92 -6.98 -6.19
C LEU A 12 -7.74 -6.82 -7.47
N ASP A 13 -8.91 -6.19 -7.35
CA ASP A 13 -9.73 -5.85 -8.50
C ASP A 13 -9.04 -4.79 -9.38
N GLU A 14 -9.33 -4.81 -10.67
CA GLU A 14 -8.65 -3.97 -11.67
C GLU A 14 -8.88 -2.47 -11.42
N ASP A 15 -10.09 -2.10 -10.99
CA ASP A 15 -10.46 -0.74 -10.63
C ASP A 15 -9.67 -0.23 -9.41
N ILE A 16 -9.44 -1.08 -8.42
CA ILE A 16 -8.62 -0.77 -7.24
C ILE A 16 -7.16 -0.58 -7.65
N ILE A 17 -6.61 -1.45 -8.49
CA ILE A 17 -5.23 -1.32 -9.00
C ILE A 17 -5.05 0.02 -9.71
N LYS A 18 -6.01 0.40 -10.57
CA LYS A 18 -5.96 1.65 -11.31
C LYS A 18 -5.97 2.87 -10.38
N GLN A 19 -6.88 2.92 -9.41
CA GLN A 19 -6.96 4.02 -8.45
C GLN A 19 -5.69 4.14 -7.61
N ILE A 20 -5.18 3.02 -7.08
CA ILE A 20 -3.94 3.02 -6.29
C ILE A 20 -2.76 3.53 -7.13
N LYS A 21 -2.70 3.15 -8.41
CA LYS A 21 -1.63 3.60 -9.31
C LYS A 21 -1.70 5.11 -9.55
N GLU A 22 -2.88 5.65 -9.86
CA GLU A 22 -3.08 7.08 -10.03
C GLU A 22 -2.73 7.85 -8.74
N LEU A 23 -3.14 7.36 -7.57
CA LEU A 23 -2.81 7.98 -6.28
C LEU A 23 -1.32 7.92 -5.96
N ALA A 24 -0.64 6.82 -6.31
CA ALA A 24 0.80 6.67 -6.12
C ALA A 24 1.59 7.61 -7.05
N GLU A 25 1.16 7.75 -8.31
CA GLU A 25 1.76 8.69 -9.27
C GLU A 25 1.59 10.15 -8.82
N ASN A 26 0.41 10.51 -8.29
CA ASN A 26 0.16 11.85 -7.76
C ASN A 26 1.01 12.20 -6.51
N ASP A 27 1.41 11.20 -5.71
CA ASP A 27 2.24 11.37 -4.49
C ASP A 27 3.74 11.13 -4.76
N ASP A 28 4.15 10.99 -6.04
CA ASP A 28 5.53 10.69 -6.49
C ASP A 28 6.12 9.43 -5.81
N ARG A 29 5.30 8.37 -5.71
CA ARG A 29 5.65 7.13 -5.00
C ARG A 29 5.45 5.89 -5.84
N SER A 30 6.21 4.85 -5.52
CA SER A 30 5.96 3.52 -6.09
C SER A 30 4.66 2.93 -5.57
N PHE A 31 3.98 2.15 -6.41
CA PHE A 31 2.76 1.42 -6.07
C PHE A 31 2.88 0.63 -4.75
N SER A 32 3.96 -0.15 -4.59
CA SER A 32 4.23 -0.92 -3.37
C SER A 32 4.44 -0.03 -2.13
N GLN A 33 5.03 1.16 -2.29
CA GLN A 33 5.22 2.09 -1.19
C GLN A 33 3.90 2.74 -0.77
N TYR A 34 3.06 3.10 -1.73
CA TYR A 34 1.75 3.67 -1.47
C TYR A 34 0.86 2.67 -0.73
N ILE A 35 0.74 1.43 -1.22
CA ILE A 35 0.00 0.36 -0.54
C ILE A 35 0.48 0.16 0.89
N ASN A 36 1.80 0.11 1.09
CA ASN A 36 2.36 -0.10 2.42
C ASN A 36 2.05 1.05 3.39
N MET A 37 1.97 2.29 2.91
CA MET A 37 1.55 3.43 3.73
C MET A 37 0.07 3.32 4.11
N VAL A 38 -0.79 3.04 3.13
CA VAL A 38 -2.24 2.90 3.36
C VAL A 38 -2.53 1.77 4.35
N LEU A 39 -1.90 0.62 4.17
CA LEU A 39 -2.05 -0.52 5.08
C LEU A 39 -1.56 -0.20 6.50
N LYS A 40 -0.44 0.52 6.64
CA LYS A 40 0.04 0.96 7.97
C LYS A 40 -0.94 1.88 8.67
N ASN A 41 -1.49 2.85 7.94
CA ASN A 41 -2.49 3.76 8.49
C ASN A 41 -3.75 2.99 8.91
N HIS A 42 -4.24 2.10 8.05
CA HIS A 42 -5.41 1.26 8.35
C HIS A 42 -5.22 0.36 9.57
N ILE A 43 -4.04 -0.27 9.70
CA ILE A 43 -3.69 -1.09 10.88
C ILE A 43 -3.65 -0.22 12.13
N ASN A 44 -3.02 0.96 12.07
CA ASN A 44 -2.96 1.88 13.20
C ASN A 44 -4.36 2.33 13.63
N ASP A 45 -5.21 2.74 12.69
CA ASP A 45 -6.59 3.17 12.97
C ASP A 45 -7.44 2.03 13.56
N THR A 46 -7.18 0.78 13.14
CA THR A 46 -7.87 -0.40 13.68
C THR A 46 -7.39 -0.76 15.09
N LEU A 47 -6.11 -0.55 15.40
CA LEU A 47 -5.51 -0.83 16.71
C LEU A 47 -5.76 0.27 17.76
N GLN A 48 -6.12 1.48 17.33
CA GLN A 48 -6.44 2.62 18.21
C GLN A 48 -7.94 2.68 18.59
N LYS A 49 -8.72 1.66 18.20
CA LYS A 49 -10.09 1.42 18.66
C LYS A 49 -10.13 0.37 19.75
#